data_AF-A0A846EFH9-F1
#
_entry.id   AF-A0A846EFH9-F1
#
_cell.length_a   1.000
_cell.length_b   1.000
_cell.length_c   1.000
_cell.angle_alpha   90.00
_cell.angle_beta   90.00
_cell.angle_gamma   90.00
#
_symmetry.space_group_name_H-M   'P 1'
#
loop_
_entity.id
_entity.type
_entity.pdbx_description
1 polymer ?
#
loop_
_entity_poly.entity_id
_entity_poly.type
_entity_poly.pdbx_seq_one_letter_code
_entity_poly.pdbx_strand_id
1 'polypeptide(L)'
;MATKVHSFMSSQPTEINFPVTHQENAAIVQVTTRLSVVEAVGFKQTCQNLLHASSHLQKVIIDFQDTIFMDSSGLGAVVSNFKKAQEQGIAFTLCNVTPQVMAVLNLTGLDQVFSIESFNNVESAESESQVDNRKTTNWKTDSLPQTHPSVASWMKRLIDIVGSLVGLVITAILFIPIAIAIQINDPGPIFFKQIRCGWMGKRFYIWKFRSMCVDAEAKKAQVKNQVQGAFFKNENDPRITNIGRFLRRTSLDELPQFWNVLKGEMSLVGTRPPTPDEVERYEVPEWQRLDVKPGMTGEWQVNGRSKVRSFEDVIRLDLEYQKNWTLMYDVRLILKTILILFNRNSGAV
;
A
#
# COMPACT_ATOMS: atom_id res chain seq x y z
N MET A 1 -12.05 16.18 -23.12
CA MET A 1 -10.63 16.51 -22.88
C MET A 1 -9.95 15.38 -22.11
N ALA A 2 -9.83 14.20 -22.73
CA ALA A 2 -9.32 12.97 -22.11
C ALA A 2 -7.91 12.60 -22.62
N THR A 3 -7.16 13.56 -23.16
CA THR A 3 -6.03 13.28 -24.07
C THR A 3 -4.67 13.67 -23.52
N LYS A 4 -4.54 14.10 -22.25
CA LYS A 4 -3.25 14.58 -21.70
C LYS A 4 -2.63 13.72 -20.60
N VAL A 5 -3.27 12.64 -20.14
CA VAL A 5 -2.69 11.71 -19.16
C VAL A 5 -1.89 10.59 -19.82
N HIS A 6 -2.16 10.25 -21.09
CA HIS A 6 -1.31 9.34 -21.87
C HIS A 6 0.10 9.89 -22.20
N SER A 7 0.35 11.17 -21.95
CA SER A 7 1.61 11.83 -22.32
C SER A 7 2.79 11.51 -21.40
N PHE A 8 2.57 10.92 -20.22
CA PHE A 8 3.67 10.49 -19.33
C PHE A 8 4.04 9.01 -19.47
N MET A 9 3.35 8.28 -20.36
CA MET A 9 3.59 6.86 -20.65
C MET A 9 3.68 6.60 -22.17
N SER A 10 4.22 7.56 -22.95
CA SER A 10 4.31 7.43 -24.42
C SER A 10 5.58 6.76 -24.93
N SER A 11 6.43 6.22 -24.06
CA SER A 11 7.36 5.17 -24.48
C SER A 11 6.58 3.86 -24.38
N GLN A 12 6.31 3.20 -25.50
CA GLN A 12 5.91 1.79 -25.46
C GLN A 12 6.83 1.07 -24.46
N PRO A 13 6.28 0.31 -23.49
CA PRO A 13 7.14 -0.46 -22.60
C PRO A 13 8.03 -1.29 -23.51
N THR A 14 9.34 -1.15 -23.33
CA THR A 14 10.30 -2.09 -23.93
C THR A 14 9.77 -3.46 -23.58
N GLU A 15 9.42 -4.30 -24.56
CA GLU A 15 8.84 -5.61 -24.30
C GLU A 15 9.89 -6.46 -23.58
N ILE A 16 9.84 -6.45 -22.25
CA ILE A 16 10.68 -7.28 -21.41
C ILE A 16 10.04 -8.67 -21.46
N ASN A 17 10.62 -9.53 -22.29
CA ASN A 17 10.21 -10.91 -22.40
C ASN A 17 10.79 -11.72 -21.26
N PHE A 18 9.92 -12.37 -20.49
CA PHE A 18 10.30 -13.31 -19.45
C PHE A 18 10.45 -14.70 -20.07
N PRO A 19 11.59 -15.38 -19.90
CA PRO A 19 11.75 -16.74 -20.40
C PRO A 19 10.70 -17.67 -19.78
N VAL A 20 10.07 -18.49 -20.63
CA VAL A 20 9.06 -19.47 -20.21
C VAL A 20 9.50 -20.86 -20.64
N THR A 21 9.59 -21.78 -19.69
CA THR A 21 9.83 -23.21 -19.96
C THR A 21 8.53 -23.97 -19.72
N HIS A 22 8.10 -24.73 -20.73
CA HIS A 22 6.91 -25.58 -20.63
C HIS A 22 7.28 -27.00 -20.21
N GLN A 23 6.51 -27.54 -19.28
CA GLN A 23 6.48 -28.96 -18.89
C GLN A 23 5.06 -29.49 -19.15
N GLU A 24 4.85 -30.81 -19.10
CA GLU A 24 3.60 -31.46 -19.54
C GLU A 24 2.31 -30.75 -19.07
N ASN A 25 2.23 -30.39 -17.77
CA ASN A 25 1.09 -29.67 -17.20
C ASN A 25 1.47 -28.37 -16.46
N ALA A 26 2.70 -27.88 -16.64
CA ALA A 26 3.23 -26.73 -15.92
C ALA A 26 3.98 -25.75 -16.81
N ALA A 27 4.00 -24.47 -16.43
CA ALA A 27 4.81 -23.45 -17.07
C ALA A 27 5.68 -22.76 -16.02
N ILE A 28 6.97 -22.68 -16.28
CA ILE A 28 7.95 -22.01 -15.41
C ILE A 28 8.29 -20.66 -16.03
N VAL A 29 8.02 -19.57 -15.32
CA VAL A 29 8.34 -18.20 -15.71
C VAL A 29 9.55 -17.73 -14.92
N GLN A 30 10.66 -17.46 -15.60
CA GLN A 30 11.88 -16.96 -14.98
C GLN A 30 11.80 -15.44 -14.80
N VAL A 31 11.88 -14.98 -13.56
CA VAL A 31 11.84 -13.56 -13.22
C VAL A 31 13.22 -12.94 -13.39
N THR A 32 13.25 -11.72 -13.93
CA THR A 32 14.46 -10.92 -14.10
C THR A 32 15.14 -10.55 -12.78
N THR A 33 16.38 -10.05 -12.85
CA THR A 33 17.16 -9.65 -11.66
C THR A 33 16.51 -8.54 -10.84
N ARG A 34 15.77 -7.65 -11.50
CA ARG A 34 14.89 -6.64 -10.91
C ARG A 34 13.47 -6.90 -11.35
N LEU A 35 12.53 -6.78 -10.43
CA LEU A 35 11.10 -6.72 -10.72
C LEU A 35 10.56 -5.38 -10.22
N SER A 36 10.80 -4.33 -11.00
CA SER A 36 10.27 -2.98 -10.74
C SER A 36 9.15 -2.62 -11.71
N VAL A 37 8.58 -1.42 -11.63
CA VAL A 37 7.41 -1.00 -12.43
C VAL A 37 7.43 -1.45 -13.90
N VAL A 38 8.56 -1.27 -14.60
CA VAL A 38 8.67 -1.61 -16.03
C VAL A 38 8.62 -3.12 -16.24
N GLU A 39 9.43 -3.87 -15.49
CA GLU A 39 9.47 -5.34 -15.56
C GLU A 39 8.14 -5.95 -15.10
N ALA A 40 7.51 -5.36 -14.07
CA ALA A 40 6.28 -5.85 -13.46
C ALA A 40 5.09 -5.83 -14.44
N VAL A 41 5.01 -4.82 -15.31
CA VAL A 41 3.98 -4.77 -16.38
C VAL A 41 4.19 -5.90 -17.39
N GLY A 42 5.43 -6.10 -17.84
CA GLY A 42 5.79 -7.21 -18.73
C GLY A 42 5.49 -8.57 -18.09
N PHE A 43 5.89 -8.76 -16.84
CA PHE A 43 5.67 -9.98 -16.07
C PHE A 43 4.18 -10.31 -15.91
N LYS A 44 3.35 -9.30 -15.58
CA LYS A 44 1.89 -9.44 -15.54
C LYS A 44 1.36 -9.94 -16.88
N GLN A 45 1.76 -9.30 -17.98
CA GLN A 45 1.27 -9.67 -19.31
C GLN A 45 1.73 -11.08 -19.72
N THR A 46 2.99 -11.45 -19.48
CA THR A 46 3.50 -12.79 -19.80
C THR A 46 2.70 -13.87 -19.08
N CYS A 47 2.48 -13.73 -17.76
CA CYS A 47 1.72 -14.73 -17.01
C CYS A 47 0.26 -14.79 -17.46
N GLN A 48 -0.39 -13.65 -17.69
CA GLN A 48 -1.77 -13.63 -18.15
C GLN A 48 -1.92 -14.28 -19.54
N ASN A 49 -0.98 -14.03 -20.46
CA ASN A 49 -0.96 -14.68 -21.76
C ASN A 49 -0.84 -16.21 -21.62
N LEU A 50 0.00 -16.71 -20.70
CA LEU A 50 0.13 -18.15 -20.45
C LEU A 50 -1.16 -18.77 -19.92
N LEU A 51 -1.78 -18.09 -18.95
CA LEU A 51 -3.06 -18.49 -18.35
C LEU A 51 -4.20 -18.52 -19.40
N HIS A 52 -4.16 -17.64 -20.41
CA HIS A 52 -5.15 -17.62 -21.49
C HIS A 52 -4.88 -18.61 -22.63
N ALA A 53 -3.61 -18.84 -22.96
CA ALA A 53 -3.22 -19.62 -24.14
C ALA A 53 -3.29 -21.14 -23.92
N SER A 54 -3.28 -21.61 -22.68
CA SER A 54 -3.01 -23.02 -22.37
C SER A 54 -4.20 -23.70 -21.68
N SER A 55 -5.05 -24.39 -22.45
CA SER A 55 -6.25 -25.08 -21.94
C SER A 55 -5.97 -26.24 -20.97
N HIS A 56 -4.73 -26.75 -20.95
CA HIS A 56 -4.31 -27.89 -20.13
C HIS A 56 -3.37 -27.51 -18.98
N LEU A 57 -3.07 -26.22 -18.81
CA LEU A 57 -2.13 -25.76 -17.80
C LEU A 57 -2.73 -25.92 -16.40
N GLN A 58 -2.09 -26.74 -15.55
CA GLN A 58 -2.55 -26.97 -14.18
C GLN A 58 -1.72 -26.19 -13.15
N LYS A 59 -0.47 -25.84 -13.48
CA LYS A 59 0.46 -25.15 -12.57
C LYS A 59 1.29 -24.08 -13.29
N VAL A 60 1.40 -22.91 -12.68
CA VAL A 60 2.37 -21.86 -13.04
C VAL A 60 3.37 -21.73 -11.90
N ILE A 61 4.65 -21.80 -12.26
CA ILE A 61 5.78 -21.70 -11.34
C ILE A 61 6.52 -20.40 -11.66
N ILE A 62 6.68 -19.55 -10.66
CA ILE A 62 7.43 -18.29 -10.77
C ILE A 62 8.80 -18.49 -10.13
N ASP A 63 9.83 -18.48 -10.96
CA ASP A 63 11.21 -18.70 -10.55
C ASP A 63 11.91 -17.38 -10.28
N PHE A 64 12.31 -17.16 -9.02
CA PHE A 64 12.97 -15.96 -8.54
C PHE A 64 14.49 -16.13 -8.38
N GLN A 65 15.10 -17.19 -8.92
CA GLN A 65 16.51 -17.54 -8.70
C GLN A 65 17.49 -16.35 -8.79
N ASP A 66 17.31 -15.50 -9.80
CA ASP A 66 18.20 -14.35 -10.06
C ASP A 66 17.65 -13.01 -9.52
N THR A 67 16.44 -12.99 -8.95
CA THR A 67 15.76 -11.75 -8.55
C THR A 67 16.31 -11.22 -7.23
N ILE A 68 17.00 -10.10 -7.28
CA ILE A 68 17.62 -9.46 -6.10
C ILE A 68 16.85 -8.23 -5.61
N PHE A 69 15.83 -7.79 -6.35
CA PHE A 69 15.04 -6.61 -6.02
C PHE A 69 13.60 -6.74 -6.51
N MET A 70 12.66 -6.40 -5.64
CA MET A 70 11.24 -6.31 -5.96
C MET A 70 10.63 -5.10 -5.24
N ASP A 71 10.02 -4.20 -6.00
CA ASP A 71 9.28 -3.06 -5.45
C ASP A 71 7.79 -3.40 -5.25
N SER A 72 6.99 -2.41 -4.84
CA SER A 72 5.56 -2.62 -4.65
C SER A 72 4.83 -2.96 -5.95
N SER A 73 5.28 -2.47 -7.11
CA SER A 73 4.72 -2.84 -8.42
C SER A 73 5.04 -4.29 -8.79
N GLY A 74 6.26 -4.74 -8.54
CA GLY A 74 6.63 -6.15 -8.70
C GLY A 74 5.76 -7.07 -7.84
N LEU A 75 5.59 -6.72 -6.56
CA LEU A 75 4.69 -7.45 -5.67
C LEU A 75 3.24 -7.43 -6.17
N GLY A 76 2.76 -6.27 -6.62
CA GLY A 76 1.43 -6.10 -7.21
C GLY A 76 1.20 -6.99 -8.42
N ALA A 77 2.19 -7.15 -9.29
CA ALA A 77 2.11 -8.05 -10.44
C ALA A 77 2.03 -9.52 -10.02
N VAL A 78 2.82 -9.95 -9.04
CA VAL A 78 2.74 -11.31 -8.48
C VAL A 78 1.35 -11.58 -7.89
N VAL A 79 0.83 -10.66 -7.07
CA VAL A 79 -0.52 -10.78 -6.48
C VAL A 79 -1.60 -10.80 -7.56
N SER A 80 -1.49 -9.96 -8.59
CA SER A 80 -2.45 -9.92 -9.70
C SER A 80 -2.48 -11.24 -10.47
N ASN A 81 -1.31 -11.81 -10.78
CA ASN A 81 -1.20 -13.08 -11.50
C ASN A 81 -1.69 -14.26 -10.67
N PHE A 82 -1.38 -14.27 -9.38
CA PHE A 82 -1.88 -15.28 -8.44
C PHE A 82 -3.40 -15.31 -8.36
N LYS A 83 -4.04 -14.15 -8.18
CA LYS A 83 -5.51 -14.05 -8.19
C LYS A 83 -6.08 -14.58 -9.51
N LYS A 84 -5.44 -14.22 -10.63
CA LYS A 84 -5.90 -14.66 -11.96
C LYS A 84 -5.78 -16.17 -12.15
N ALA A 85 -4.70 -16.78 -11.67
CA ALA A 85 -4.51 -18.22 -11.68
C ALA A 85 -5.55 -18.92 -10.79
N GLN A 86 -5.82 -18.40 -9.59
CA GLN A 86 -6.85 -18.92 -8.68
C GLN A 86 -8.25 -18.87 -9.29
N GLU A 87 -8.63 -17.77 -9.96
CA GLU A 87 -9.91 -17.66 -10.68
C GLU A 87 -10.11 -18.77 -11.73
N GLN A 88 -9.01 -19.27 -12.29
CA GLN A 88 -9.02 -20.32 -13.32
C GLN A 88 -8.72 -21.72 -12.74
N GLY A 89 -8.57 -21.85 -11.42
CA GLY A 89 -8.23 -23.12 -10.78
C GLY A 89 -6.81 -23.63 -11.08
N ILE A 90 -5.91 -22.74 -11.53
CA ILE A 90 -4.52 -23.06 -11.86
C ILE A 90 -3.66 -22.84 -10.62
N ALA A 91 -2.87 -23.83 -10.23
CA ALA A 91 -1.95 -23.72 -9.12
C ALA A 91 -0.86 -22.67 -9.42
N PHE A 92 -0.57 -21.80 -8.46
CA PHE A 92 0.42 -20.73 -8.61
C PHE A 92 1.46 -20.84 -7.50
N THR A 93 2.70 -21.12 -7.88
CA THR A 93 3.78 -21.48 -6.95
C THR A 93 4.98 -20.58 -7.18
N LEU A 94 5.66 -20.18 -6.11
CA LEU A 94 6.94 -19.47 -6.19
C LEU A 94 8.07 -20.46 -5.91
N CYS A 95 9.15 -20.42 -6.68
CA CYS A 95 10.34 -21.22 -6.42
C CYS A 95 11.61 -20.36 -6.44
N ASN A 96 12.68 -20.91 -5.86
CA ASN A 96 14.00 -20.26 -5.75
C ASN A 96 13.91 -18.83 -5.21
N VAL A 97 13.02 -18.58 -4.25
CA VAL A 97 12.76 -17.24 -3.72
C VAL A 97 13.99 -16.76 -2.95
N THR A 98 14.64 -15.71 -3.46
CA THR A 98 15.82 -15.13 -2.84
C THR A 98 15.49 -14.48 -1.49
N PRO A 99 16.47 -14.30 -0.58
CA PRO A 99 16.26 -13.62 0.69
C PRO A 99 15.62 -12.22 0.56
N GLN A 100 15.96 -11.49 -0.51
CA GLN A 100 15.45 -10.15 -0.79
C GLN A 100 13.96 -10.19 -1.15
N VAL A 101 13.54 -11.13 -2.00
CA VAL A 101 12.13 -11.33 -2.36
C VAL A 101 11.37 -11.86 -1.14
N MET A 102 11.93 -12.83 -0.40
CA MET A 102 11.35 -13.35 0.84
C MET A 102 11.14 -12.24 1.88
N ALA A 103 12.05 -11.28 2.01
CA ALA A 103 11.90 -10.16 2.93
C ALA A 103 10.65 -9.31 2.61
N VAL A 104 10.35 -9.09 1.33
CA VAL A 104 9.12 -8.39 0.89
C VAL A 104 7.87 -9.20 1.20
N LEU A 105 7.89 -10.52 0.96
CA LEU A 105 6.77 -11.41 1.26
C LEU A 105 6.48 -11.46 2.77
N ASN A 106 7.51 -11.64 3.60
CA ASN A 106 7.39 -11.66 5.05
C ASN A 106 6.89 -10.32 5.61
N LEU A 107 7.36 -9.20 5.06
CA LEU A 107 6.93 -7.85 5.46
C LEU A 107 5.42 -7.66 5.30
N THR A 108 4.84 -8.28 4.26
CA THR A 108 3.45 -8.13 3.85
C THR A 108 2.56 -9.28 4.33
N GLY A 109 3.15 -10.34 4.90
CA GLY A 109 2.45 -11.55 5.33
C GLY A 109 2.03 -12.46 4.18
N LEU A 110 2.55 -12.22 2.96
CA LEU A 110 2.22 -12.98 1.76
C LEU A 110 2.99 -14.31 1.67
N ASP A 111 4.02 -14.48 2.49
CA ASP A 111 4.72 -15.76 2.71
C ASP A 111 3.77 -16.87 3.19
N GLN A 112 2.69 -16.51 3.88
CA GLN A 112 1.66 -17.44 4.36
C GLN A 112 0.57 -17.71 3.32
N VAL A 113 0.53 -16.93 2.25
CA VAL A 113 -0.49 -17.01 1.20
C VAL A 113 0.03 -17.79 0.00
N PHE A 114 1.30 -17.57 -0.38
CA PHE A 114 1.92 -18.25 -1.50
C PHE A 114 2.42 -19.64 -1.13
N SER A 115 2.24 -20.59 -2.05
CA SER A 115 2.97 -21.86 -2.01
C SER A 115 4.40 -21.62 -2.49
N ILE A 116 5.38 -21.82 -1.59
CA ILE A 116 6.80 -21.58 -1.87
C ILE A 116 7.53 -22.92 -1.86
N GLU A 117 8.07 -23.32 -3.01
CA GLU A 117 8.81 -24.58 -3.20
C GLU A 117 10.32 -24.31 -3.34
N SER A 118 11.14 -25.24 -2.84
CA SER A 118 12.59 -25.29 -3.15
C SER A 118 12.82 -26.36 -4.21
N PHE A 119 13.68 -26.09 -5.20
CA PHE A 119 13.83 -26.88 -6.43
C PHE A 119 14.07 -28.39 -6.22
N ASN A 120 14.62 -28.80 -5.07
CA ASN A 120 14.90 -30.20 -4.75
C ASN A 120 13.65 -31.13 -4.74
N ASN A 121 12.43 -30.58 -4.67
CA ASN A 121 11.18 -31.36 -4.70
C ASN A 121 10.46 -31.33 -6.06
N VAL A 122 10.96 -30.62 -7.07
CA VAL A 122 10.27 -30.49 -8.38
C VAL A 122 10.59 -31.68 -9.30
N GLU A 123 11.69 -32.39 -9.06
CA GLU A 123 12.08 -33.60 -9.80
C GLU A 123 11.64 -34.93 -9.17
N SER A 124 10.99 -34.91 -8.01
CA SER A 124 10.64 -36.12 -7.25
C SER A 124 9.14 -36.22 -6.96
N ALA A 125 8.33 -36.19 -8.01
CA ALA A 125 6.91 -36.56 -7.97
C ALA A 125 6.68 -38.03 -8.38
N GLU A 126 7.60 -38.93 -8.03
CA GLU A 126 7.35 -40.38 -7.99
C GLU A 126 8.11 -40.98 -6.82
N SER A 127 7.45 -41.02 -5.65
CA SER A 127 7.60 -42.03 -4.57
C SER A 127 7.22 -41.41 -3.23
N GLU A 128 6.09 -41.84 -2.68
CA GLU A 128 5.73 -41.60 -1.29
C GLU A 128 6.78 -42.20 -0.34
N SER A 129 7.27 -41.40 0.60
CA SER A 129 7.46 -41.85 1.99
C SER A 129 7.58 -40.67 2.93
N GLN A 130 6.79 -40.76 4.01
CA GLN A 130 6.77 -39.84 5.13
C GLN A 130 8.16 -39.70 5.76
N VAL A 131 8.76 -38.51 5.70
CA VAL A 131 9.68 -38.03 6.74
C VAL A 131 9.38 -36.56 6.99
N ASP A 132 8.73 -36.33 8.13
CA ASP A 132 8.53 -35.01 8.73
C ASP A 132 9.91 -34.41 9.07
N ASN A 133 10.38 -33.52 8.20
CA ASN A 133 11.60 -32.75 8.41
C ASN A 133 11.27 -31.28 8.17
N ARG A 134 10.53 -30.69 9.12
CA ARG A 134 10.51 -29.24 9.35
C ARG A 134 11.94 -28.76 9.67
N LYS A 135 12.79 -28.68 8.64
CA LYS A 135 13.97 -27.84 8.67
C LYS A 135 13.47 -26.41 8.54
N THR A 136 13.17 -25.82 9.70
CA THR A 136 13.10 -24.38 9.90
C THR A 136 14.38 -23.76 9.35
N THR A 137 14.34 -23.32 8.10
CA THR A 137 15.36 -22.48 7.51
C THR A 137 15.37 -21.18 8.31
N ASN A 138 16.45 -21.03 9.07
CA ASN A 138 16.65 -19.95 10.02
C ASN A 138 17.00 -18.67 9.24
N TRP A 139 16.02 -18.06 8.57
CA TRP A 139 16.18 -16.80 7.80
C TRP A 139 16.30 -15.55 8.68
N LYS A 140 16.85 -15.69 9.90
CA LYS A 140 17.16 -14.56 10.77
C LYS A 140 18.52 -13.97 10.38
N THR A 141 18.55 -13.30 9.24
CA THR A 141 19.56 -12.27 8.92
C THR A 141 18.99 -11.28 7.90
N ASP A 142 18.26 -10.28 8.43
CA ASP A 142 18.54 -8.84 8.31
C ASP A 142 18.75 -8.14 6.96
N SER A 143 18.48 -8.75 5.79
CA SER A 143 18.37 -7.95 4.57
C SER A 143 17.00 -7.28 4.51
N LEU A 144 16.87 -6.07 5.07
CA LEU A 144 15.73 -5.20 4.79
C LEU A 144 15.59 -5.07 3.27
N PRO A 145 14.36 -5.10 2.72
CA PRO A 145 14.18 -4.94 1.29
C PRO A 145 14.81 -3.61 0.85
N GLN A 146 15.57 -3.65 -0.24
CA GLN A 146 16.09 -2.42 -0.83
C GLN A 146 14.90 -1.56 -1.22
N THR A 147 14.87 -0.34 -0.70
CA THR A 147 13.68 0.51 -0.77
C THR A 147 14.00 1.97 -0.94
N HIS A 148 12.94 2.75 -1.14
CA HIS A 148 13.04 4.17 -1.35
C HIS A 148 13.87 4.85 -0.24
N PRO A 149 14.77 5.79 -0.55
CA PRO A 149 15.66 6.42 0.43
C PRO A 149 14.95 7.03 1.66
N SER A 150 13.70 7.47 1.49
CA SER A 150 12.87 7.95 2.59
C SER A 150 12.57 6.89 3.65
N VAL A 151 12.46 5.63 3.29
CA VAL A 151 12.18 4.52 4.23
C VAL A 151 13.44 4.15 5.00
N ALA A 152 14.60 4.16 4.32
CA ALA A 152 15.90 3.81 4.90
C ALA A 152 16.55 4.96 5.70
N SER A 153 16.07 6.20 5.57
CA SER A 153 16.67 7.38 6.20
C SER A 153 16.48 7.41 7.72
N TRP A 154 17.56 7.21 8.47
CA TRP A 154 17.57 7.33 9.92
C TRP A 154 17.25 8.76 10.39
N MET A 155 17.68 9.79 9.64
CA MET A 155 17.37 11.19 9.95
C MET A 155 15.88 11.48 9.84
N LYS A 156 15.23 11.01 8.76
CA LYS A 156 13.77 11.12 8.62
C LYS A 156 13.08 10.41 9.76
N ARG A 157 13.56 9.22 10.14
CA ARG A 157 13.00 8.48 11.26
C ARG A 157 13.12 9.22 12.59
N LEU A 158 14.25 9.90 12.84
CA LEU A 158 14.43 10.73 14.03
C LEU A 158 13.43 11.90 14.05
N ILE A 159 13.26 12.59 12.92
CA ILE A 159 12.27 13.66 12.77
C ILE A 159 10.85 13.13 13.05
N ASP A 160 10.51 11.95 12.52
CA ASP A 160 9.22 11.30 12.76
C ASP A 160 8.99 10.99 14.24
N ILE A 161 10.00 10.50 14.95
CA ILE A 161 9.90 10.21 16.39
C ILE A 161 9.71 11.51 17.17
N VAL A 162 10.54 12.53 16.94
CA VAL A 162 10.43 13.81 17.66
C VAL A 162 9.08 14.47 17.40
N GLY A 163 8.66 14.58 16.13
CA GLY A 163 7.39 15.21 15.79
C GLY A 163 6.18 14.40 16.28
N SER A 164 6.25 13.07 16.30
CA SER A 164 5.18 12.25 16.87
C SER A 164 5.08 12.37 18.39
N LEU A 165 6.19 12.50 19.12
CA LEU A 165 6.14 12.76 20.56
C LEU A 165 5.49 14.11 20.87
N VAL A 166 5.86 15.17 20.14
CA VAL A 166 5.22 16.49 20.27
C VAL A 166 3.71 16.39 19.97
N GLY A 167 3.34 15.72 18.87
CA GLY A 167 1.95 15.50 18.49
C GLY A 167 1.16 14.69 19.52
N LEU A 168 1.76 13.68 20.13
CA LEU A 168 1.14 12.87 21.19
C LEU A 168 0.93 13.66 22.49
N VAL A 169 1.86 14.56 22.86
CA VAL A 169 1.65 15.48 24.00
C VAL A 169 0.45 16.39 23.75
N ILE A 170 0.35 16.98 22.55
CA ILE A 170 -0.82 17.78 22.15
C ILE A 170 -2.10 16.94 22.20
N THR A 171 -2.03 15.71 21.69
CA THR A 171 -3.15 14.76 21.72
C THR A 171 -3.60 14.48 23.15
N ALA A 172 -2.67 14.28 24.09
CA ALA A 172 -2.97 14.02 25.50
C ALA A 172 -3.66 15.21 26.18
N ILE A 173 -3.18 16.44 25.94
CA ILE A 173 -3.78 17.66 26.48
C ILE A 173 -5.21 17.85 25.96
N LEU A 174 -5.44 17.61 24.66
CA LEU A 174 -6.74 17.80 24.02
C LEU A 174 -7.68 16.59 24.18
N PHE A 175 -7.20 15.46 24.71
CA PHE A 175 -7.96 14.22 24.77
C PHE A 175 -9.24 14.37 25.58
N ILE A 176 -9.16 14.92 26.80
CA ILE A 176 -10.30 15.02 27.72
C ILE A 176 -11.45 15.86 27.10
N PRO A 177 -11.24 17.11 26.65
CA PRO A 177 -12.33 17.89 26.07
C PRO A 177 -12.90 17.28 24.79
N ILE A 178 -12.06 16.69 23.92
CA ILE A 178 -12.53 16.01 22.71
C ILE A 178 -13.37 14.78 23.06
N ALA A 179 -12.91 13.96 24.02
CA ALA A 179 -13.62 12.77 24.46
C ALA A 179 -15.00 13.13 25.03
N ILE A 180 -15.09 14.15 25.89
CA ILE A 180 -16.36 14.65 26.43
C ILE A 180 -17.29 15.11 25.30
N ALA A 181 -16.78 15.91 24.36
CA ALA A 181 -17.57 16.40 23.22
C ALA A 181 -18.12 15.26 22.35
N ILE A 182 -17.32 14.22 22.10
CA ILE A 182 -17.74 13.02 21.37
C ILE A 182 -18.84 12.29 22.14
N GLN A 183 -18.66 12.04 23.45
CA GLN A 183 -19.65 11.30 24.26
C GLN A 183 -20.99 12.02 24.37
N ILE A 184 -20.98 13.35 24.50
CA ILE A 184 -22.22 14.14 24.59
C ILE A 184 -22.97 14.09 23.25
N ASN A 185 -22.26 14.12 22.13
CA ASN A 185 -22.88 14.24 20.81
C ASN A 185 -23.35 12.90 20.23
N ASP A 186 -22.62 11.82 20.47
CA ASP A 186 -22.94 10.45 20.06
C ASP A 186 -22.22 9.49 21.03
N PRO A 187 -22.87 8.91 22.05
CA PRO A 187 -22.22 8.03 23.01
C PRO A 187 -21.55 6.79 22.36
N GLY A 188 -20.43 6.32 22.91
CA GLY A 188 -19.76 5.07 22.49
C GLY A 188 -18.24 5.17 22.37
N PRO A 189 -17.56 4.39 21.52
CA PRO A 189 -16.09 4.43 21.43
C PRO A 189 -15.52 5.80 21.05
N ILE A 190 -14.53 6.29 21.81
CA ILE A 190 -13.85 7.57 21.53
C ILE A 190 -12.96 7.47 20.29
N PHE A 191 -12.29 6.33 20.13
CA PHE A 191 -11.38 6.07 19.01
C PHE A 191 -12.08 5.28 17.92
N PHE A 192 -11.72 5.63 16.68
CA PHE A 192 -12.00 4.86 15.48
C PHE A 192 -10.70 4.27 14.97
N LYS A 193 -10.76 3.02 14.49
CA LYS A 193 -9.65 2.36 13.82
C LYS A 193 -10.11 1.77 12.49
N GLN A 194 -9.25 1.84 11.47
CA GLN A 194 -9.52 1.26 10.15
C GLN A 194 -8.26 0.60 9.60
N ILE A 195 -8.41 -0.52 8.88
CA ILE A 195 -7.27 -1.14 8.20
C ILE A 195 -6.88 -0.26 7.01
N ARG A 196 -5.58 -0.02 6.89
CA ARG A 196 -4.91 0.68 5.81
C ARG A 196 -3.70 -0.11 5.33
N CYS A 197 -3.28 0.14 4.11
CA CYS A 197 -2.04 -0.39 3.56
C CYS A 197 -0.95 0.68 3.68
N GLY A 198 0.21 0.27 4.17
CA GLY A 198 1.41 1.09 4.29
C GLY A 198 2.45 0.74 3.24
N TRP A 199 3.71 0.90 3.61
CA TRP A 199 4.85 0.54 2.78
C TRP A 199 4.78 -0.93 2.32
N MET A 200 5.02 -1.15 1.02
CA MET A 200 4.85 -2.44 0.30
C MET A 200 3.44 -3.04 0.40
N GLY A 201 2.43 -2.26 0.79
CA GLY A 201 1.07 -2.77 1.01
C GLY A 201 0.85 -3.42 2.37
N LYS A 202 1.83 -3.37 3.29
CA LYS A 202 1.70 -3.92 4.65
C LYS A 202 0.47 -3.34 5.37
N ARG A 203 -0.40 -4.21 5.87
CA ARG A 203 -1.62 -3.78 6.58
C ARG A 203 -1.31 -3.25 7.98
N PHE A 204 -1.94 -2.16 8.37
CA PHE A 204 -1.89 -1.60 9.73
C PHE A 204 -3.22 -0.92 10.11
N TYR A 205 -3.44 -0.67 11.39
CA TYR A 205 -4.61 0.08 11.86
C TYR A 205 -4.30 1.56 11.97
N ILE A 206 -4.97 2.40 11.17
CA ILE A 206 -4.92 3.85 11.35
C ILE A 206 -5.83 4.26 12.52
N TRP A 207 -5.33 5.11 13.42
CA TRP A 207 -6.09 5.58 14.59
C TRP A 207 -6.62 7.00 14.39
N LYS A 208 -7.87 7.23 14.73
CA LYS A 208 -8.50 8.55 14.71
C LYS A 208 -9.41 8.73 15.93
N PHE A 209 -9.74 9.97 16.27
CA PHE A 209 -10.93 10.21 17.08
C PHE A 209 -12.17 9.94 16.23
N ARG A 210 -13.21 9.39 16.84
CA ARG A 210 -14.47 9.12 16.15
C ARG A 210 -15.12 10.46 15.75
N SER A 211 -15.26 10.66 14.45
CA SER A 211 -15.93 11.84 13.84
C SER A 211 -17.22 11.48 13.09
N MET A 212 -17.63 10.21 13.12
CA MET A 212 -18.86 9.71 12.52
C MET A 212 -19.69 8.96 13.56
N CYS A 213 -21.00 8.82 13.30
CA CYS A 213 -21.91 8.06 14.16
C CYS A 213 -21.47 6.59 14.30
N VAL A 214 -21.85 5.93 15.40
CA VAL A 214 -21.44 4.53 15.70
C VAL A 214 -21.73 3.55 14.56
N ASP A 215 -22.84 3.74 13.85
CA ASP A 215 -23.31 2.88 12.76
C ASP A 215 -22.88 3.35 11.35
N ALA A 216 -21.88 4.23 11.25
CA ALA A 216 -21.47 4.83 9.99
C ALA A 216 -20.99 3.83 8.92
N GLU A 217 -20.32 2.74 9.31
CA GLU A 217 -19.92 1.71 8.35
C GLU A 217 -21.13 0.98 7.75
N ALA A 218 -22.15 0.67 8.56
CA ALA A 218 -23.39 0.06 8.07
C ALA A 218 -24.16 0.99 7.10
N LYS A 219 -24.10 2.30 7.33
CA LYS A 219 -24.70 3.31 6.46
C LYS A 219 -23.90 3.62 5.20
N LYS A 220 -22.65 3.13 5.06
CA LYS A 220 -21.75 3.49 3.95
C LYS A 220 -22.35 3.19 2.58
N ALA A 221 -23.01 2.03 2.43
CA ALA A 221 -23.62 1.61 1.18
C ALA A 221 -24.77 2.52 0.72
N GLN A 222 -25.34 3.32 1.62
CA GLN A 222 -26.46 4.22 1.36
C GLN A 222 -25.99 5.63 0.94
N VAL A 223 -24.68 5.91 1.02
CA VAL A 223 -24.10 7.21 0.70
C VAL A 223 -23.44 7.18 -0.68
N LYS A 224 -23.90 8.05 -1.58
CA LYS A 224 -23.35 8.16 -2.94
C LYS A 224 -21.89 8.65 -2.91
N ASN A 225 -21.00 7.96 -3.63
CA ASN A 225 -19.65 8.44 -3.87
C ASN A 225 -19.67 9.58 -4.91
N GLN A 226 -19.03 10.72 -4.62
CA GLN A 226 -19.00 11.89 -5.49
C GLN A 226 -17.75 11.96 -6.38
N VAL A 227 -16.78 11.08 -6.18
CA VAL A 227 -15.56 10.98 -6.97
C VAL A 227 -15.54 9.68 -7.79
N GLN A 228 -14.86 9.72 -8.94
CA GLN A 228 -14.59 8.55 -9.75
C GLN A 228 -13.30 7.86 -9.29
N GLY A 229 -13.21 6.54 -9.47
CA GLY A 229 -12.04 5.74 -9.12
C GLY A 229 -12.14 5.02 -7.77
N ALA A 230 -11.01 4.55 -7.26
CA ALA A 230 -10.97 3.59 -6.17
C ALA A 230 -11.31 4.17 -4.78
N PHE A 231 -11.31 5.50 -4.60
CA PHE A 231 -11.48 6.16 -3.31
C PHE A 231 -12.88 6.76 -3.10
N PHE A 232 -13.27 6.91 -1.83
CA PHE A 232 -14.59 7.45 -1.45
C PHE A 232 -14.47 8.90 -0.98
N LYS A 233 -15.31 9.79 -1.52
CA LYS A 233 -15.50 11.18 -1.05
C LYS A 233 -16.96 11.58 -1.18
N ASN A 234 -17.51 12.19 -0.13
CA ASN A 234 -18.82 12.86 -0.16
C ASN A 234 -18.75 14.09 0.74
N GLU A 235 -18.99 15.28 0.18
CA GLU A 235 -18.89 16.56 0.86
C GLU A 235 -19.94 16.75 1.97
N ASN A 236 -21.12 16.15 1.82
CA ASN A 236 -22.23 16.24 2.78
C ASN A 236 -22.58 14.85 3.32
N ASP A 237 -21.57 14.13 3.80
CA ASP A 237 -21.75 12.78 4.34
C ASP A 237 -22.63 12.81 5.61
N PRO A 238 -23.84 12.24 5.58
CA PRO A 238 -24.80 12.31 6.69
C PRO A 238 -24.34 11.52 7.92
N ARG A 239 -23.28 10.72 7.80
CA ARG A 239 -22.70 9.93 8.89
C ARG A 239 -21.79 10.75 9.79
N ILE A 240 -21.38 11.95 9.37
CA ILE A 240 -20.50 12.83 10.14
C ILE A 240 -21.32 13.55 11.21
N THR A 241 -20.90 13.45 12.47
CA THR A 241 -21.59 14.13 13.57
C THR A 241 -21.26 15.63 13.59
N ASN A 242 -22.02 16.44 14.33
CA ASN A 242 -21.76 17.88 14.39
C ASN A 242 -20.39 18.20 14.99
N ILE A 243 -20.01 17.49 16.07
CA ILE A 243 -18.65 17.56 16.63
C ILE A 243 -17.64 16.97 15.64
N GLY A 244 -17.99 15.87 14.96
CA GLY A 244 -17.15 15.26 13.94
C GLY A 244 -16.78 16.20 12.80
N ARG A 245 -17.73 17.05 12.35
CA ARG A 245 -17.48 18.08 11.33
C ARG A 245 -16.47 19.12 11.81
N PHE A 246 -16.55 19.52 13.08
CA PHE A 246 -15.54 20.39 13.69
C PHE A 246 -14.17 19.72 13.71
N LEU A 247 -14.09 18.49 14.24
CA LEU A 247 -12.83 17.75 14.36
C LEU A 247 -12.14 17.55 13.00
N ARG A 248 -12.89 17.20 11.95
CA ARG A 248 -12.37 17.03 10.58
C ARG A 248 -11.89 18.33 9.97
N ARG A 249 -12.66 19.41 10.15
CA ARG A 249 -12.29 20.73 9.62
C ARG A 249 -10.97 21.24 10.22
N THR A 250 -10.72 20.96 11.49
CA THR A 250 -9.50 21.33 12.20
C THR A 250 -8.42 20.25 12.18
N SER A 251 -8.65 19.12 11.49
CA SER A 251 -7.81 17.91 11.50
C SER A 251 -7.51 17.35 12.89
N LEU A 252 -8.31 17.70 13.90
CA LEU A 252 -8.13 17.22 15.27
C LEU A 252 -8.45 15.72 15.38
N ASP A 253 -9.32 15.20 14.52
CA ASP A 253 -9.63 13.76 14.49
C ASP A 253 -8.43 12.90 14.10
N GLU A 254 -7.41 13.47 13.47
CA GLU A 254 -6.23 12.76 13.00
C GLU A 254 -5.08 12.71 14.02
N LEU A 255 -5.18 13.44 15.13
CA LEU A 255 -4.15 13.48 16.17
C LEU A 255 -3.72 12.09 16.68
N PRO A 256 -4.62 11.10 16.88
CA PRO A 256 -4.19 9.77 17.30
C PRO A 256 -3.25 9.05 16.31
N GLN A 257 -3.16 9.49 15.05
CA GLN A 257 -2.22 8.94 14.07
C GLN A 257 -0.76 9.21 14.42
N PHE A 258 -0.45 10.17 15.29
CA PHE A 258 0.92 10.32 15.81
C PHE A 258 1.43 9.05 16.49
N TRP A 259 0.52 8.22 17.03
CA TRP A 259 0.87 6.88 17.52
C TRP A 259 1.34 5.94 16.41
N ASN A 260 0.71 5.98 15.23
CA ASN A 260 1.14 5.22 14.06
C ASN A 260 2.52 5.67 13.56
N VAL A 261 2.77 6.98 13.59
CA VAL A 261 4.10 7.55 13.27
C VAL A 261 5.14 7.08 14.28
N LEU A 262 4.84 7.12 15.59
CA LEU A 262 5.77 6.66 16.61
C LEU A 262 6.06 5.16 16.48
N LYS A 263 5.08 4.32 16.13
CA LYS A 263 5.28 2.89 15.84
C LYS A 263 6.07 2.62 14.56
N GLY A 264 6.17 3.61 13.67
CA GLY A 264 6.85 3.51 12.39
C GLY A 264 6.00 2.86 11.27
N GLU A 265 4.69 2.72 11.49
CA GLU A 265 3.72 2.31 10.45
C GLU A 265 3.47 3.45 9.45
N MET A 266 3.53 4.68 9.94
CA MET A 266 3.44 5.92 9.17
C MET A 266 4.69 6.79 9.39
N SER A 267 4.80 7.84 8.58
CA SER A 267 5.74 8.96 8.74
C SER A 267 4.95 10.26 8.94
N LEU A 268 5.60 11.34 9.39
CA LEU A 268 4.96 12.66 9.38
C LEU A 268 4.63 13.09 7.95
N VAL A 269 5.52 12.80 7.01
CA VAL A 269 5.37 13.12 5.58
C VAL A 269 5.51 11.86 4.75
N GLY A 270 4.58 11.66 3.83
CA GLY A 270 4.52 10.46 3.00
C GLY A 270 3.30 10.46 2.09
N THR A 271 3.03 9.34 1.44
CA THR A 271 1.86 9.19 0.56
C THR A 271 0.58 8.98 1.37
N ARG A 272 -0.59 9.15 0.75
CA ARG A 272 -1.86 8.85 1.43
C ARG A 272 -1.97 7.34 1.72
N PRO A 273 -2.31 6.89 2.95
CA PRO A 273 -2.56 5.48 3.21
C PRO A 273 -3.87 5.01 2.55
N PRO A 274 -3.86 4.09 1.56
CA PRO A 274 -5.07 3.54 0.97
C PRO A 274 -5.71 2.45 1.85
N THR A 275 -7.00 2.20 1.63
CA THR A 275 -7.73 1.01 2.08
C THR A 275 -7.23 -0.25 1.35
N PRO A 276 -7.41 -1.44 1.95
CA PRO A 276 -7.23 -2.70 1.23
C PRO A 276 -8.06 -2.78 -0.06
N ASP A 277 -9.32 -2.35 -0.02
CA ASP A 277 -10.22 -2.35 -1.20
C ASP A 277 -9.72 -1.45 -2.34
N GLU A 278 -9.06 -0.33 -2.00
CA GLU A 278 -8.40 0.52 -3.00
C GLU A 278 -7.26 -0.25 -3.67
N VAL A 279 -6.35 -0.83 -2.88
CA VAL A 279 -5.17 -1.56 -3.39
C VAL A 279 -5.56 -2.78 -4.22
N GLU A 280 -6.66 -3.45 -3.88
CA GLU A 280 -7.17 -4.58 -4.65
C GLU A 280 -7.57 -4.22 -6.08
N ARG A 281 -7.92 -2.95 -6.33
CA ARG A 281 -8.29 -2.45 -7.66
C ARG A 281 -7.12 -1.82 -8.43
N TYR A 282 -5.92 -1.84 -7.86
CA TYR A 282 -4.79 -1.16 -8.47
C TYR A 282 -4.25 -1.92 -9.67
N GLU A 283 -3.99 -1.17 -10.73
CA GLU A 283 -3.11 -1.63 -11.81
C GLU A 283 -1.66 -1.64 -11.34
N VAL A 284 -0.82 -2.48 -11.96
CA VAL A 284 0.58 -2.69 -11.54
C VAL A 284 1.38 -1.39 -11.38
N PRO A 285 1.30 -0.39 -12.29
CA PRO A 285 1.99 0.88 -12.10
C PRO A 285 1.50 1.69 -10.90
N GLU A 286 0.24 1.52 -10.51
CA GLU A 286 -0.37 2.27 -9.41
C GLU A 286 0.12 1.79 -8.05
N TRP A 287 0.60 0.54 -7.96
CA TRP A 287 1.21 0.01 -6.75
C TRP A 287 2.44 0.80 -6.33
N GLN A 288 3.20 1.37 -7.27
CA GLN A 288 4.44 2.13 -7.03
C GLN A 288 4.30 3.21 -5.93
N ARG A 289 3.09 3.75 -5.73
CA ARG A 289 2.82 4.71 -4.64
C ARG A 289 3.08 4.15 -3.22
N LEU A 290 3.17 2.82 -3.09
CA LEU A 290 3.41 2.08 -1.85
C LEU A 290 4.91 1.83 -1.58
N ASP A 291 5.82 2.34 -2.40
CA ASP A 291 7.28 2.22 -2.18
C ASP A 291 7.80 3.06 -1.00
N VAL A 292 6.97 3.93 -0.44
CA VAL A 292 7.27 4.75 0.74
C VAL A 292 6.27 4.52 1.86
N LYS A 293 6.65 4.90 3.09
CA LYS A 293 5.69 4.93 4.21
C LYS A 293 4.61 5.98 3.95
N PRO A 294 3.34 5.68 4.28
CA PRO A 294 2.30 6.68 4.24
C PRO A 294 2.55 7.79 5.27
N GLY A 295 2.06 8.99 4.97
CA GLY A 295 2.25 10.20 5.76
C GLY A 295 0.98 10.69 6.44
N MET A 296 1.13 11.39 7.57
CA MET A 296 0.07 12.26 8.09
C MET A 296 -0.18 13.42 7.12
N THR A 297 0.88 14.00 6.57
CA THR A 297 0.83 14.96 5.45
C THR A 297 1.62 14.48 4.24
N GLY A 298 1.49 15.19 3.12
CA GLY A 298 2.08 14.85 1.84
C GLY A 298 1.72 15.89 0.76
N GLU A 299 2.25 15.69 -0.43
CA GLU A 299 1.95 16.51 -1.62
C GLU A 299 0.44 16.59 -1.86
N TRP A 300 -0.24 15.44 -1.77
CA TRP A 300 -1.69 15.33 -1.82
C TRP A 300 -2.39 16.27 -0.83
N GLN A 301 -2.03 16.22 0.46
CA GLN A 301 -2.70 16.99 1.51
C GLN A 301 -2.50 18.49 1.34
N VAL A 302 -1.34 18.90 0.81
CA VAL A 302 -0.95 20.31 0.70
C VAL A 302 -1.46 20.94 -0.59
N ASN A 303 -1.38 20.23 -1.71
CA ASN A 303 -1.70 20.77 -3.05
C ASN A 303 -3.00 20.22 -3.65
N GLY A 304 -3.55 19.12 -3.11
CA GLY A 304 -4.68 18.39 -3.69
C GLY A 304 -6.07 18.69 -3.11
N ARG A 305 -6.19 19.28 -1.90
CA ARG A 305 -7.47 19.34 -1.14
C ARG A 305 -8.67 19.94 -1.89
N SER A 306 -8.48 20.90 -2.79
CA SER A 306 -9.57 21.54 -3.55
C SER A 306 -9.51 21.32 -5.07
N LYS A 307 -8.43 20.74 -5.59
CA LYS A 307 -8.17 20.66 -7.05
C LYS A 307 -8.20 19.25 -7.60
N VAL A 308 -8.11 18.23 -6.76
CA VAL A 308 -8.10 16.86 -7.26
C VAL A 308 -9.51 16.40 -7.58
N ARG A 309 -9.69 15.97 -8.82
CA ARG A 309 -10.95 15.46 -9.37
C ARG A 309 -10.90 13.97 -9.74
N SER A 310 -9.71 13.37 -9.71
CA SER A 310 -9.46 12.02 -10.23
C SER A 310 -8.51 11.23 -9.31
N PHE A 311 -8.54 9.90 -9.40
CA PHE A 311 -7.62 9.05 -8.64
C PHE A 311 -6.19 9.13 -9.20
N GLU A 312 -6.08 9.35 -10.50
CA GLU A 312 -4.83 9.53 -11.24
C GLU A 312 -4.05 10.75 -10.74
N ASP A 313 -4.74 11.84 -10.37
CA ASP A 313 -4.11 13.00 -9.73
C ASP A 313 -3.50 12.65 -8.35
N VAL A 314 -4.13 11.75 -7.59
CA VAL A 314 -3.60 11.27 -6.30
C VAL A 314 -2.28 10.56 -6.55
N ILE A 315 -2.29 9.60 -7.49
CA ILE A 315 -1.11 8.81 -7.85
C ILE A 315 0.02 9.74 -8.33
N ARG A 316 -0.29 10.71 -9.21
CA ARG A 316 0.69 11.66 -9.71
C ARG A 316 1.37 12.45 -8.60
N LEU A 317 0.61 12.98 -7.64
CA LEU A 317 1.15 13.74 -6.50
C LEU A 317 1.97 12.85 -5.56
N ASP A 318 1.54 11.60 -5.35
CA ASP A 318 2.30 10.64 -4.56
C ASP A 318 3.64 10.26 -5.22
N LEU A 319 3.65 10.02 -6.54
CA LEU A 319 4.88 9.72 -7.29
C LEU A 319 5.80 10.93 -7.40
N GLU A 320 5.25 12.13 -7.53
CA GLU A 320 6.01 13.38 -7.51
C GLU A 320 6.69 13.60 -6.14
N TYR A 321 6.00 13.26 -5.04
CA TYR A 321 6.59 13.26 -3.72
C TYR A 321 7.80 12.31 -3.63
N GLN A 322 7.64 11.07 -4.09
CA GLN A 322 8.74 10.09 -4.06
C GLN A 322 9.93 10.59 -4.87
N LYS A 323 9.70 11.03 -6.11
CA LYS A 323 10.75 11.51 -7.01
C LYS A 323 11.52 12.71 -6.43
N ASN A 324 10.84 13.64 -5.79
CA ASN A 324 11.42 14.89 -5.28
C ASN A 324 11.87 14.79 -3.81
N TRP A 325 11.80 13.59 -3.22
CA TRP A 325 12.02 13.43 -1.79
C TRP A 325 13.42 13.89 -1.38
N THR A 326 13.44 14.82 -0.42
CA THR A 326 14.60 15.20 0.38
C THR A 326 14.12 15.54 1.78
N LEU A 327 15.00 15.50 2.78
CA LEU A 327 14.65 15.94 4.15
C LEU A 327 14.11 17.37 4.18
N MET A 328 14.70 18.26 3.37
CA MET A 328 14.24 19.66 3.26
C MET A 328 12.85 19.76 2.64
N TYR A 329 12.53 18.89 1.68
CA TYR A 329 11.21 18.83 1.07
C TYR A 329 10.14 18.35 2.07
N ASP A 330 10.45 17.36 2.92
CA ASP A 330 9.57 16.95 4.03
C ASP A 330 9.29 18.13 4.98
N VAL A 331 10.34 18.86 5.42
CA VAL A 331 10.18 20.04 6.28
C VAL A 331 9.28 21.09 5.63
N ARG A 332 9.47 21.35 4.32
CA ARG A 332 8.62 22.28 3.56
C ARG A 332 7.15 21.85 3.56
N LEU A 333 6.87 20.56 3.37
CA LEU A 333 5.50 20.02 3.38
C LEU A 333 4.86 20.13 4.77
N ILE A 334 5.62 19.86 5.85
CA ILE A 334 5.16 20.06 7.23
C ILE A 334 4.76 21.53 7.45
N LEU A 335 5.65 22.47 7.13
CA LEU A 335 5.39 23.90 7.31
C LEU A 335 4.17 24.37 6.49
N LYS A 336 4.06 23.95 5.23
CA LYS A 336 2.89 24.24 4.40
C LYS A 336 1.60 23.70 5.02
N THR A 337 1.64 22.49 5.59
CA THR A 337 0.48 21.89 6.26
C THR A 337 0.03 22.73 7.45
N ILE A 338 0.98 23.16 8.30
CA ILE A 338 0.70 24.01 9.45
C ILE A 338 0.05 25.32 8.99
N LEU A 339 0.61 25.98 7.97
CA LEU A 339 0.07 27.23 7.41
C LEU A 339 -1.36 27.05 6.85
N ILE A 340 -1.63 25.92 6.18
CA ILE A 340 -2.97 25.60 5.65
C ILE A 340 -3.98 25.42 6.79
N LEU A 341 -3.60 24.79 7.90
CA LEU A 341 -4.49 24.60 9.04
C LEU A 341 -4.87 25.93 9.73
N PHE A 342 -4.00 26.94 9.69
CA PHE A 342 -4.28 28.28 10.22
C PHE A 342 -5.10 29.16 9.26
N ASN A 343 -5.08 28.88 7.96
CA ASN A 343 -5.90 29.59 6.98
C ASN A 343 -7.35 29.07 6.96
N ARG A 344 -8.24 29.80 7.63
CA ARG A 344 -9.69 29.51 7.85
C ARG A 344 -10.53 29.12 6.61
N ASN A 345 -10.05 29.36 5.39
CA ASN A 345 -10.75 29.06 4.13
C ASN A 345 -10.36 27.72 3.48
N SER A 346 -9.54 26.90 4.14
CA SER A 346 -8.99 25.65 3.55
C SER A 346 -9.44 24.37 4.27
N GLY A 347 -10.52 24.44 5.05
CA GLY A 347 -11.08 23.30 5.76
C GLY A 347 -11.39 22.13 4.81
N ALA A 348 -11.06 20.91 5.24
CA ALA A 348 -11.48 19.70 4.55
C ALA A 348 -13.02 19.64 4.56
N VAL A 349 -13.61 19.52 3.37
CA VAL A 349 -15.01 19.12 3.18
C VAL A 349 -15.06 17.61 3.06
#